data_AF-A0AAQ1GJQ0-F1
#
_entry.id   AF-A0AAQ1GJQ0-F1
#
_cell.length_a   1.000
_cell.length_b   1.000
_cell.length_c   1.000
_cell.angle_alpha   90.00
_cell.angle_beta   90.00
_cell.angle_gamma   90.00
#
_symmetry.space_group_name_H-M   'P 1'
#
loop_
_entity.id
_entity.type
_entity.pdbx_description
1 polymer ?
#
loop_
_entity_poly.entity_id
_entity_poly.type
_entity_poly.pdbx_seq_one_letter_code
_entity_poly.pdbx_strand_id
1 'polypeptide(L)'
;MAKTDVTNSMIDAAMDIGVKTGLFSQHPKREDVKKMLEGALALNSGRGTEKFNCQVKDASGQKKVRARILGPEPGRQGYLEVETEEGKHLHVHANEVYSYSAYKPRGSQS
;
A
#
# COMPACT_ATOMS: atom_id res chain seq x y z
N MET A 1 -10.05 0.09 10.92
CA MET A 1 -9.63 0.85 9.73
C MET A 1 -9.80 2.32 10.04
N ALA A 2 -8.72 3.10 10.05
CA ALA A 2 -8.85 4.56 10.17
C ALA A 2 -9.33 5.10 8.82
N LYS A 3 -10.62 5.43 8.74
CA LYS A 3 -11.17 6.16 7.59
C LYS A 3 -10.61 7.58 7.73
N THR A 4 -9.69 7.96 6.85
CA THR A 4 -9.13 9.31 6.90
C THR A 4 -10.16 10.24 6.25
N ASP A 5 -10.91 10.95 7.09
CA ASP A 5 -11.89 11.93 6.62
C ASP A 5 -11.19 13.22 6.20
N VAL A 6 -11.60 13.80 5.07
CA VAL A 6 -11.09 15.09 4.60
C VAL A 6 -11.66 16.19 5.48
N THR A 7 -10.80 16.89 6.23
CA THR A 7 -11.21 17.99 7.10
C THR A 7 -11.27 19.31 6.34
N ASN A 8 -12.05 20.26 6.88
CA ASN A 8 -12.11 21.62 6.33
C ASN A 8 -10.73 22.30 6.26
N SER A 9 -9.89 22.09 7.27
CA SER A 9 -8.53 22.64 7.32
C SER A 9 -7.61 22.09 6.23
N MET A 10 -7.75 20.81 5.85
CA MET A 10 -7.00 20.23 4.75
C MET A 10 -7.40 20.83 3.40
N ILE A 11 -8.70 21.09 3.23
CA ILE A 11 -9.23 21.73 2.01
C ILE A 11 -8.69 23.17 1.90
N ASP A 12 -8.75 23.93 2.99
CA ASP A 12 -8.26 25.31 3.03
C ASP A 12 -6.76 25.40 2.71
N ALA A 13 -5.96 24.52 3.30
CA ALA A 13 -4.53 24.44 3.02
C ALA A 13 -4.23 24.04 1.57
N ALA A 14 -4.95 23.05 1.03
CA ALA A 14 -4.76 22.62 -0.36
C ALA A 14 -5.14 23.71 -1.35
N MET A 15 -6.20 24.47 -1.09
CA MET A 15 -6.60 25.62 -1.90
C MET A 15 -5.53 26.72 -1.87
N ASP A 16 -5.05 27.10 -0.69
CA ASP A 16 -4.04 28.16 -0.53
C ASP A 16 -2.72 27.80 -1.24
N ILE A 17 -2.21 26.59 -0.99
CA ILE A 17 -0.98 26.11 -1.65
C ILE A 17 -1.18 25.99 -3.15
N GLY A 18 -2.31 25.43 -3.60
CA GLY A 18 -2.59 25.23 -5.01
C GLY A 18 -2.69 26.54 -5.79
N VAL A 19 -3.26 27.60 -5.20
CA VAL A 19 -3.27 28.95 -5.81
C VAL A 19 -1.86 29.54 -5.84
N LYS A 20 -1.13 29.48 -4.71
CA LYS A 20 0.23 30.05 -4.61
C LYS A 20 1.22 29.40 -5.57
N THR A 21 1.06 28.11 -5.84
CA THR A 21 1.93 27.34 -6.74
C THR A 21 1.47 27.39 -8.20
N GLY A 22 0.33 28.02 -8.49
CA GLY A 22 -0.25 28.08 -9.85
C GLY A 22 -0.89 26.78 -10.31
N LEU A 23 -1.08 25.80 -9.42
CA LEU A 23 -1.76 24.54 -9.71
C LEU A 23 -3.28 24.72 -9.85
N PHE A 24 -3.86 25.65 -9.10
CA PHE A 24 -5.27 26.03 -9.18
C PHE A 24 -5.44 27.45 -9.69
N SER A 25 -6.62 27.72 -10.28
CA SER A 25 -7.07 29.08 -10.56
C SER A 25 -7.23 29.87 -9.26
N GLN A 26 -7.19 31.21 -9.32
CA GLN A 26 -7.24 32.09 -8.14
C GLN A 26 -8.44 31.84 -7.20
N HIS A 27 -9.51 31.23 -7.71
CA HIS A 27 -10.69 30.86 -6.94
C HIS A 27 -11.08 29.40 -7.24
N PRO A 28 -10.36 28.42 -6.68
CA PRO A 28 -10.74 27.02 -6.82
C PRO A 28 -12.08 26.79 -6.12
N LYS A 29 -12.95 25.96 -6.70
CA LYS A 29 -14.18 25.56 -6.00
C LYS A 29 -13.83 24.58 -4.88
N ARG A 30 -14.27 24.91 -3.67
CA ARG A 30 -14.05 24.09 -2.46
C ARG A 30 -14.46 22.62 -2.67
N GLU A 31 -15.63 22.40 -3.28
CA GLU A 31 -16.17 21.06 -3.54
C GLU A 31 -15.28 20.23 -4.49
N ASP A 32 -14.65 20.86 -5.47
CA ASP A 32 -13.77 20.16 -6.42
C ASP A 32 -12.47 19.74 -5.72
N VAL A 33 -11.92 20.62 -4.87
CA VAL A 33 -10.73 20.33 -4.06
C VAL A 33 -11.03 19.23 -3.04
N LYS A 34 -12.20 19.25 -2.41
CA LYS A 34 -12.67 18.20 -1.50
C LYS A 34 -12.73 16.85 -2.20
N LYS A 35 -13.40 16.76 -3.36
CA LYS A 35 -13.50 15.51 -4.13
C LYS A 35 -12.14 15.01 -4.61
N MET A 36 -11.24 15.91 -4.99
CA MET A 36 -9.87 15.56 -5.35
C MET A 36 -9.12 14.94 -4.16
N LEU A 37 -9.22 15.53 -2.97
CA LEU A 37 -8.62 15.01 -1.74
C LEU A 37 -9.24 13.66 -1.34
N GLU A 38 -10.56 13.51 -1.42
CA GLU A 38 -11.26 12.26 -1.16
C GLU A 38 -10.82 11.17 -2.16
N GLY A 39 -10.70 11.51 -3.44
CA GLY A 39 -10.18 10.61 -4.48
C GLY A 39 -8.72 10.21 -4.23
N ALA A 40 -7.85 11.15 -3.88
CA ALA A 40 -6.46 10.88 -3.56
C ALA A 40 -6.31 9.98 -2.31
N LEU A 41 -7.09 10.25 -1.26
CA LEU A 41 -7.13 9.41 -0.07
C LEU A 41 -7.77 8.05 -0.36
N ALA A 42 -8.75 7.96 -1.26
CA ALA A 42 -9.30 6.68 -1.70
C ALA A 42 -8.29 5.88 -2.53
N LEU A 43 -7.45 6.53 -3.34
CA LEU A 43 -6.32 5.87 -4.02
C LEU A 43 -5.27 5.39 -3.01
N ASN A 44 -5.02 6.16 -1.95
CA ASN A 44 -4.08 5.76 -0.89
C ASN A 44 -4.67 4.67 0.03
N SER A 45 -5.97 4.71 0.27
CA SER A 45 -6.72 3.70 1.02
C SER A 45 -6.95 2.43 0.18
N GLY A 46 -7.02 2.57 -1.15
CA GLY A 46 -7.07 1.50 -2.15
C GLY A 46 -5.71 0.88 -2.45
N ARG A 47 -4.60 1.55 -2.14
CA ARG A 47 -3.27 0.93 -1.98
C ARG A 47 -3.13 0.13 -0.67
N GLY A 48 -4.23 -0.09 0.05
CA GLY A 48 -4.34 -1.14 1.06
C GLY A 48 -4.33 -2.56 0.49
N THR A 49 -4.45 -2.72 -0.83
CA THR A 49 -4.28 -3.99 -1.56
C THR A 49 -3.01 -3.90 -2.40
N GLU A 50 -1.81 -4.11 -1.89
CA GLU A 50 -1.39 -5.39 -1.33
C GLU A 50 -0.44 -5.13 -0.16
N LYS A 51 -0.97 -5.01 1.07
CA LYS A 51 -0.08 -5.05 2.24
C LYS A 51 0.80 -6.29 2.22
N PHE A 52 0.31 -7.40 1.65
CA PHE A 52 0.99 -8.69 1.53
C PHE A 52 1.31 -9.02 0.06
N ASN A 53 2.49 -8.58 -0.39
CA ASN A 53 2.97 -8.61 -1.76
C ASN A 53 3.93 -9.78 -2.06
N CYS A 54 4.19 -10.64 -1.09
CA CYS A 54 5.01 -11.84 -1.28
C CYS A 54 4.30 -13.08 -0.71
N GLN A 55 4.83 -14.25 -1.03
CA GLN A 55 4.46 -15.51 -0.41
C GLN A 55 5.69 -16.13 0.23
N VAL A 56 5.50 -16.72 1.41
CA VAL A 56 6.54 -17.46 2.13
C VAL A 56 5.97 -18.81 2.56
N LYS A 57 6.85 -19.79 2.81
CA LYS A 57 6.41 -21.03 3.44
C LYS A 57 6.03 -20.77 4.89
N ASP A 58 4.96 -21.39 5.34
CA ASP A 58 4.58 -21.40 6.74
C ASP A 58 5.58 -22.21 7.58
N ALA A 59 5.44 -22.17 8.92
CA ALA A 59 6.35 -22.88 9.83
C ALA A 59 6.38 -24.41 9.61
N SER A 60 5.35 -24.98 8.98
CA SER A 60 5.33 -26.40 8.60
C SER A 60 6.10 -26.70 7.31
N GLY A 61 6.45 -25.68 6.52
CA GLY A 61 7.12 -25.81 5.23
C GLY A 61 6.23 -26.33 4.11
N GLN A 62 4.95 -26.62 4.38
CA GLN A 62 4.05 -27.31 3.46
C GLN A 62 3.19 -26.34 2.64
N LYS A 63 2.90 -25.14 3.16
CA LYS A 63 1.97 -24.21 2.54
C LYS A 63 2.62 -22.85 2.31
N LYS A 64 2.37 -22.28 1.13
CA LYS A 64 2.69 -20.88 0.84
C LYS A 64 1.59 -19.98 1.36
N VAL A 65 1.94 -19.04 2.24
CA VAL A 65 1.05 -18.03 2.79
C VAL A 65 1.46 -16.65 2.31
N ARG A 66 0.51 -15.74 2.15
CA ARG A 66 0.83 -14.36 1.77
C ARG A 66 1.45 -13.64 2.95
N ALA A 67 2.48 -12.85 2.66
CA ALA A 67 3.26 -12.12 3.62
C ALA A 67 3.69 -10.76 3.05
N ARG A 68 4.23 -9.93 3.93
CA ARG A 68 4.81 -8.63 3.63
C ARG A 68 6.20 -8.53 4.22
N ILE A 69 7.14 -8.00 3.47
CA ILE A 69 8.51 -7.81 3.95
C ILE A 69 8.51 -6.59 4.87
N LEU A 70 8.94 -6.78 6.13
CA LEU A 70 9.16 -5.70 7.08
C LEU A 70 10.56 -5.11 6.93
N GLY A 71 11.55 -5.95 6.62
CA GLY A 71 12.93 -5.52 6.40
C GLY A 71 13.95 -6.66 6.48
N PRO A 72 15.25 -6.35 6.42
CA PRO A 72 16.31 -7.32 6.70
C PRO A 72 16.32 -7.72 8.18
N GLU A 73 16.63 -8.99 8.45
CA GLU A 73 16.80 -9.48 9.81
C GLU A 73 18.07 -8.88 10.45
N PRO A 74 17.96 -8.22 11.63
CA PRO A 74 19.12 -7.70 12.32
C PRO A 74 20.11 -8.82 12.69
N GLY A 75 21.36 -8.71 12.25
CA GLY A 75 22.42 -9.65 12.62
C GLY A 75 22.50 -10.93 11.77
N ARG A 76 21.65 -11.10 10.75
CA ARG A 76 21.68 -12.28 9.88
C ARG A 76 21.57 -11.91 8.40
N GLN A 77 22.70 -11.91 7.70
CA GLN A 77 22.74 -11.61 6.26
C GLN A 77 21.96 -12.67 5.46
N GLY A 78 21.20 -12.20 4.46
CA GLY A 78 20.40 -13.04 3.59
C GLY A 78 19.02 -13.42 4.15
N TYR A 79 18.69 -12.98 5.37
CA TYR A 79 17.39 -13.22 6.00
C TYR A 79 16.55 -11.94 6.07
N LEU A 80 15.24 -12.12 5.99
CA LEU A 80 14.24 -11.08 5.99
C LEU A 80 13.22 -11.35 7.10
N GLU A 81 12.81 -10.29 7.78
CA GLU A 81 11.64 -10.30 8.62
C GLU A 81 10.39 -10.05 7.75
N VAL A 82 9.41 -10.94 7.86
CA VAL A 82 8.15 -10.85 7.14
C VAL A 82 6.97 -11.01 8.09
N GLU A 83 5.86 -10.33 7.81
CA GLU A 83 4.60 -10.50 8.52
C GLU A 83 3.58 -11.18 7.60
N THR A 84 2.98 -12.28 8.07
CA THR A 84 1.96 -13.01 7.32
C THR A 84 0.58 -12.34 7.41
N GLU A 85 -0.36 -12.71 6.53
CA GLU A 85 -1.76 -12.26 6.61
C GLU A 85 -2.43 -12.58 7.96
N GLU A 86 -1.93 -13.58 8.68
CA GLU A 86 -2.40 -13.97 10.02
C GLU A 86 -1.76 -13.13 11.15
N GLY A 87 -0.90 -12.16 10.81
CA GLY A 87 -0.20 -11.30 11.78
C GLY A 87 1.00 -11.98 12.46
N LYS A 88 1.49 -13.10 11.94
CA LYS A 88 2.68 -13.78 12.47
C LYS A 88 3.95 -13.21 11.85
N HIS A 89 4.96 -12.97 12.67
CA HIS A 89 6.28 -12.58 12.22
C HIS A 89 7.10 -13.84 11.95
N LEU A 90 7.70 -13.92 10.77
CA LEU A 90 8.57 -15.01 10.35
C LEU A 90 9.92 -14.46 9.91
N HIS A 91 10.94 -15.27 10.15
CA HIS A 91 12.32 -15.03 9.74
C HIS A 91 12.63 -15.99 8.61
N VAL A 92 12.72 -15.48 7.38
CA VAL A 92 12.83 -16.30 6.18
C VAL A 92 14.07 -15.93 5.39
N HIS A 93 14.70 -16.93 4.77
CA HIS A 93 15.79 -16.65 3.85
C HIS A 93 15.23 -15.97 2.59
N ALA A 94 15.97 -15.02 2.00
CA ALA A 94 15.50 -14.27 0.83
C ALA A 94 15.12 -15.18 -0.36
N ASN A 95 15.80 -16.31 -0.51
CA ASN A 95 15.49 -17.33 -1.55
C ASN A 95 14.16 -18.07 -1.33
N GLU A 96 13.56 -17.95 -0.15
CA GLU A 96 12.28 -18.57 0.20
C GLU A 96 11.10 -17.59 0.10
N VAL A 97 11.36 -16.38 -0.41
CA VAL A 97 10.36 -15.37 -0.71
C VAL A 97 9.95 -15.48 -2.18
N TYR A 98 8.69 -15.79 -2.42
CA TYR A 98 8.11 -15.89 -3.75
C TYR A 98 7.32 -14.61 -4.05
N SER A 99 7.45 -14.08 -5.27
CA SER A 99 6.65 -12.95 -5.73
C SER A 99 5.17 -13.34 -5.81
N TYR A 100 4.30 -12.57 -5.16
CA TYR A 100 2.87 -12.65 -5.39
C TYR A 100 2.53 -11.76 -6.58
N SER A 101 2.12 -12.36 -7.71
CA SER A 101 1.59 -11.61 -8.85
C SER A 101 0.08 -11.80 -8.89
N ALA A 102 -0.67 -10.71 -8.67
CA ALA A 102 -2.10 -10.66 -8.96
C ALA A 102 -2.41 -10.64 -10.47
N TYR A 103 -1.37 -10.60 -11.32
CA TYR A 103 -1.53 -10.58 -12.77
C TYR A 103 -1.81 -12.00 -13.29
N LYS A 104 -3.09 -12.33 -13.50
CA LYS A 104 -3.43 -13.36 -14.50
C LYS A 104 -3.07 -12.78 -15.87
N PRO A 105 -2.17 -13.40 -16.65
CA PRO A 105 -2.00 -12.98 -18.03
C PRO A 105 -3.36 -13.09 -18.73
N ARG A 106 -3.86 -11.99 -19.29
CA ARG A 106 -4.98 -12.03 -20.25
C ARG A 106 -4.46 -12.75 -21.49
N GLY A 107 -4.59 -14.07 -21.53
CA GLY A 107 -4.05 -14.84 -22.63
C GLY A 107 -4.23 -16.34 -22.47
N SER A 108 -5.49 -16.78 -22.42
CA SER A 108 -5.90 -18.13 -22.86
C SER A 108 -7.42 -18.25 -22.71
N GLN A 109 -8.16 -17.50 -23.54
CA GLN A 109 -9.39 -18.03 -24.10
C GLN A 109 -8.99 -18.62 -25.44
N SER A 110 -8.80 -19.93 -25.45
CA SER A 110 -8.82 -20.74 -26.66
C SER A 110 -10.26 -20.97 -27.09
#